data_AF-A0A419FUE0-F1
#
_entry.id   AF-A0A419FUE0-F1
#
_cell.length_a   1.000
_cell.length_b   1.000
_cell.length_c   1.000
_cell.angle_alpha   90.00
_cell.angle_beta   90.00
_cell.angle_gamma   90.00
#
_symmetry.space_group_name_H-M   'P 1'
#
loop_
_entity.id
_entity.type
_entity.pdbx_description
1 polymer ?
#
loop_
_entity_poly.entity_id
_entity_poly.type
_entity_poly.pdbx_seq_one_letter_code
_entity_poly.pdbx_strand_id
1 'polypeptide(L)'
;MAPVTAGIRGLSSIMHERPGILSSEETDCLYNAVKSGGWHAGLNKFAGTIPFYRFHPFSRILRTRQAGWKFLLDLHGLENVLVYDTTFGTVTETLSHHCKTVHAMHHDNRIVSCMISRLKENNIGNVKFNAFDRAGLLPFRDGFFDLVILHNVSCESLGHWSLKGLLVEVKRNLKGSGTLFLSFESNTGLSRMLRRVSQGKGGLVRSAPGAFSFNQVKRMLKALEFKNIKTYAAYPSLHDFREISYMDTSGKLNVVRNFKDSLRGRDRFAPAFIFMADGVDKKDFIERFYDFNKRQYKPSRYIISGRQVIVLGGDGPPGSSGDVIKLPLTQRAVGYCDHNFGMLAHLRGLQHPVSDMVPGPLKKGSFESQHLFIEKKVPGVAVDEQGEIFDRAFPHVLDFIIDFHGKINRRLKVGDFLMEKLLTAYFEPLKDILSGACSEQLEALECCLKGGLTGRELPLVIQHGDFKLENVLIDPNGFSVKNIIDWDLSEEEGLPFLDIIHLLTSRRRVLESRKLEDIIIDIVIPLDFDAVERQAICRYRDALSADPELLAPLSVFYWLHHITKRVRCSLTKIHPEWIENNVMTPLRLANSLYIKRGMFPETAR
;
A
#
# COMPACT_ATOMS: atom_id res chain seq x y z
N MET A 1 -41.90 1.52 0.56
CA MET A 1 -40.80 2.24 1.26
C MET A 1 -40.82 1.83 2.72
N ALA A 2 -39.95 0.91 3.13
CA ALA A 2 -39.78 0.50 4.52
C ALA A 2 -38.37 0.94 4.98
N PRO A 3 -38.20 1.47 6.21
CA PRO A 3 -36.93 2.03 6.61
C PRO A 3 -35.98 0.97 7.19
N VAL A 4 -34.77 0.94 6.63
CA VAL A 4 -33.59 0.24 7.13
C VAL A 4 -33.07 0.98 8.36
N THR A 5 -33.51 0.60 9.58
CA THR A 5 -33.03 1.24 10.83
C THR A 5 -32.46 0.26 11.87
N ALA A 6 -32.29 -1.03 11.54
CA ALA A 6 -31.81 -2.02 12.51
C ALA A 6 -30.27 -2.19 12.59
N GLY A 7 -29.48 -1.56 11.69
CA GLY A 7 -28.02 -1.81 11.62
C GLY A 7 -27.09 -0.80 12.33
N ILE A 8 -27.61 0.30 12.89
CA ILE A 8 -26.76 1.48 13.19
C ILE A 8 -26.24 1.54 14.64
N ARG A 9 -26.85 0.81 15.59
CA ARG A 9 -26.51 0.98 17.02
C ARG A 9 -25.10 0.48 17.41
N GLY A 10 -24.53 -0.50 16.69
CA GLY A 10 -23.16 -1.01 16.92
C GLY A 10 -22.03 -0.21 16.26
N LEU A 11 -22.35 0.70 15.32
CA LEU A 11 -21.35 1.51 14.60
C LEU A 11 -20.96 2.80 15.36
N SER A 12 -21.72 3.17 16.39
CA SER A 12 -21.54 4.44 17.09
C SER A 12 -20.23 4.49 17.90
N SER A 13 -19.84 3.42 18.60
CA SER A 13 -18.57 3.36 19.35
C SER A 13 -17.34 3.33 18.44
N ILE A 14 -17.43 2.65 17.29
CA ILE A 14 -16.33 2.50 16.32
C ILE A 14 -16.03 3.81 15.57
N MET A 15 -17.00 4.72 15.44
CA MET A 15 -16.84 5.99 14.71
C MET A 15 -16.28 7.16 15.53
N HIS A 16 -16.13 7.00 16.85
CA HIS A 16 -15.63 8.08 17.72
C HIS A 16 -14.11 8.28 17.61
N GLU A 17 -13.36 7.22 17.33
CA GLU A 17 -11.90 7.21 17.41
C GLU A 17 -11.23 7.54 16.06
N ARG A 18 -10.05 8.16 16.11
CA ARG A 18 -9.28 8.50 14.90
C ARG A 18 -8.45 7.27 14.46
N PRO A 19 -8.62 6.78 13.22
CA PRO A 19 -7.82 5.65 12.73
C PRO A 19 -6.33 5.99 12.75
N GLY A 20 -5.52 5.12 13.37
CA GLY A 20 -4.07 5.23 13.38
C GLY A 20 -3.48 6.17 14.44
N ILE A 21 -4.30 6.75 15.30
CA ILE A 21 -3.86 7.51 16.48
C ILE A 21 -4.20 6.69 17.72
N LEU A 22 -3.20 6.46 18.58
CA LEU A 22 -3.37 5.74 19.83
C LEU A 22 -4.01 6.64 20.90
N SER A 23 -4.88 6.07 21.75
CA SER A 23 -5.32 6.72 22.98
C SER A 23 -4.15 6.89 23.95
N SER A 24 -4.36 7.63 25.05
CA SER A 24 -3.34 7.70 26.10
C SER A 24 -3.09 6.33 26.72
N GLU A 25 -4.12 5.54 27.00
CA GLU A 25 -3.95 4.19 27.55
C GLU A 25 -3.23 3.26 26.55
N GLU A 26 -3.62 3.30 25.27
CA GLU A 26 -2.95 2.51 24.22
C GLU A 26 -1.47 2.91 24.08
N THR A 27 -1.16 4.20 24.22
CA THR A 27 0.22 4.72 24.22
C THR A 27 1.00 4.20 25.43
N ASP A 28 0.39 4.17 26.62
CA ASP A 28 1.01 3.58 27.82
C ASP A 28 1.26 2.07 27.65
N CYS A 29 0.31 1.34 27.08
CA CYS A 29 0.46 -0.08 26.78
C CYS A 29 1.64 -0.33 25.84
N LEU A 30 1.73 0.40 24.73
CA LEU A 30 2.83 0.29 23.79
C LEU A 30 4.16 0.67 24.44
N TYR A 31 4.22 1.79 25.16
CA TYR A 31 5.42 2.25 25.85
C TYR A 31 5.95 1.22 26.84
N ASN A 32 5.08 0.68 27.70
CA ASN A 32 5.48 -0.33 28.68
C ASN A 32 5.95 -1.63 28.00
N ALA A 33 5.29 -2.05 26.93
CA ALA A 33 5.72 -3.21 26.15
C ALA A 33 7.10 -2.99 25.53
N VAL A 34 7.34 -1.83 24.89
CA VAL A 34 8.62 -1.45 24.28
C VAL A 34 9.73 -1.31 25.32
N LYS A 35 9.43 -0.72 26.48
CA LYS A 35 10.39 -0.61 27.59
C LYS A 35 10.84 -1.98 28.10
N SER A 36 9.95 -2.98 28.08
CA SER A 36 10.25 -4.33 28.59
C SER A 36 11.03 -5.22 27.63
N GLY A 37 10.84 -5.06 26.32
CA GLY A 37 11.37 -6.02 25.34
C GLY A 37 12.03 -5.41 24.10
N GLY A 38 12.16 -4.09 24.03
CA GLY A 38 12.58 -3.42 22.80
C GLY A 38 11.41 -3.14 21.86
N TRP A 39 11.68 -2.44 20.76
CA TRP A 39 10.67 -2.00 19.79
C TRP A 39 9.96 -3.18 19.12
N HIS A 40 10.69 -4.12 18.52
CA HIS A 40 10.07 -5.23 17.79
C HIS A 40 9.25 -6.15 18.70
N ALA A 41 9.82 -6.60 19.83
CA ALA A 41 9.10 -7.46 20.76
C ALA A 41 7.96 -6.73 21.47
N GLY A 42 8.17 -5.45 21.82
CA GLY A 42 7.14 -4.60 22.41
C GLY A 42 5.96 -4.38 21.46
N LEU A 43 6.22 -4.17 20.16
CA LEU A 43 5.18 -4.01 19.15
C LEU A 43 4.38 -5.31 18.95
N ASN A 44 5.03 -6.47 18.94
CA ASN A 44 4.37 -7.77 18.89
C ASN A 44 3.44 -7.97 20.10
N LYS A 45 3.94 -7.68 21.30
CA LYS A 45 3.14 -7.76 22.53
C LYS A 45 1.96 -6.81 22.49
N PHE A 46 2.18 -5.55 22.09
CA PHE A 46 1.12 -4.55 21.97
C PHE A 46 0.03 -4.95 20.96
N ALA A 47 0.42 -5.53 19.82
CA ALA A 47 -0.53 -6.02 18.82
C ALA A 47 -1.50 -7.05 19.41
N GLY A 48 -1.07 -7.87 20.37
CA GLY A 48 -1.94 -8.82 21.07
C GLY A 48 -2.85 -8.20 22.14
N THR A 49 -2.66 -6.92 22.49
CA THR A 49 -3.44 -6.25 23.56
C THR A 49 -4.58 -5.37 23.07
N ILE A 50 -4.63 -5.07 21.76
CA ILE A 50 -5.67 -4.22 21.17
C ILE A 50 -6.36 -4.95 20.01
N PRO A 51 -7.62 -4.63 19.69
CA PRO A 51 -8.33 -5.27 18.57
C PRO A 51 -7.70 -4.99 17.20
N PHE A 52 -7.89 -5.89 16.21
CA PHE A 52 -7.26 -5.74 14.89
C PHE A 52 -7.69 -4.47 14.16
N TYR A 53 -8.96 -4.08 14.29
CA TYR A 53 -9.47 -2.86 13.64
C TYR A 53 -8.81 -1.58 14.18
N ARG A 54 -8.25 -1.60 15.41
CA ARG A 54 -7.42 -0.53 16.00
C ARG A 54 -5.98 -0.64 15.54
N PHE A 55 -5.41 -1.85 15.64
CA PHE A 55 -4.01 -2.08 15.33
C PHE A 55 -3.69 -1.88 13.84
N HIS A 56 -4.56 -2.31 12.93
CA HIS A 56 -4.28 -2.26 11.51
C HIS A 56 -4.08 -0.82 10.97
N PRO A 57 -4.95 0.17 11.27
CA PRO A 57 -4.68 1.57 10.97
C PRO A 57 -3.39 2.11 11.62
N PHE A 58 -3.08 1.72 12.86
CA PHE A 58 -1.83 2.11 13.52
C PHE A 58 -0.59 1.53 12.80
N SER A 59 -0.62 0.25 12.42
CA SER A 59 0.47 -0.39 11.67
C SER A 59 0.79 0.32 10.35
N ARG A 60 -0.16 1.07 9.77
CA ARG A 60 0.03 1.83 8.53
C ARG A 60 0.88 3.09 8.73
N ILE A 61 0.82 3.72 9.89
CA ILE A 61 1.67 4.89 10.19
C ILE A 61 3.12 4.50 10.47
N LEU A 62 3.37 3.23 10.76
CA LEU A 62 4.73 2.69 10.97
C LEU A 62 5.46 2.35 9.66
N ARG A 63 4.80 2.48 8.50
CA ARG A 63 5.33 2.06 7.19
C ARG A 63 6.14 3.18 6.55
N THR A 64 7.27 2.84 5.93
CA THR A 64 8.17 3.78 5.20
C THR A 64 7.45 4.66 4.17
N ARG A 65 6.33 4.20 3.62
CA ARG A 65 5.48 5.01 2.73
C ARG A 65 5.00 6.33 3.34
N GLN A 66 4.97 6.47 4.68
CA GLN A 66 4.64 7.73 5.34
C GLN A 66 5.61 8.85 5.01
N ALA A 67 6.84 8.51 4.60
CA ALA A 67 7.84 9.43 4.09
C ALA A 67 7.86 9.47 2.55
N GLY A 68 6.82 8.98 1.87
CA GLY A 68 6.80 8.96 0.40
C GLY A 68 6.81 10.34 -0.26
N TRP A 69 6.36 11.37 0.46
CA TRP A 69 6.48 12.76 0.04
C TRP A 69 7.94 13.27 -0.01
N LYS A 70 8.93 12.52 0.48
CA LYS A 70 10.33 12.95 0.54
C LYS A 70 10.90 13.35 -0.84
N PHE A 71 10.38 12.78 -1.93
CA PHE A 71 10.82 13.15 -3.28
C PHE A 71 10.33 14.53 -3.74
N LEU A 72 9.42 15.14 -2.98
CA LEU A 72 9.06 16.53 -3.18
C LEU A 72 10.10 17.48 -2.55
N LEU A 73 11.09 16.96 -1.82
CA LEU A 73 12.12 17.77 -1.18
C LEU A 73 13.45 17.71 -1.93
N ASP A 74 14.26 18.74 -1.67
CA ASP A 74 15.68 18.71 -1.90
C ASP A 74 16.39 18.11 -0.67
N LEU A 75 16.84 16.86 -0.79
CA LEU A 75 17.55 16.15 0.28
C LEU A 75 19.07 16.17 0.13
N HIS A 76 19.62 16.88 -0.86
CA HIS A 76 21.05 16.84 -1.12
C HIS A 76 21.83 17.72 -0.13
N GLY A 77 22.85 17.15 0.51
CA GLY A 77 23.79 17.89 1.36
C GLY A 77 23.17 18.50 2.63
N LEU A 78 22.06 17.94 3.13
CA LEU A 78 21.43 18.42 4.36
C LEU A 78 22.31 18.10 5.58
N GLU A 79 22.66 19.12 6.36
CA GLU A 79 23.44 18.94 7.58
C GLU A 79 22.54 18.68 8.79
N ASN A 80 21.60 19.59 9.05
CA ASN A 80 20.74 19.56 10.22
C ASN A 80 19.27 19.62 9.80
N VAL A 81 18.52 18.58 10.16
CA VAL A 81 17.09 18.47 9.86
C VAL A 81 16.31 18.38 11.16
N LEU A 82 15.27 19.20 11.33
CA LEU A 82 14.32 19.08 12.44
C LEU A 82 13.11 18.27 11.99
N VAL A 83 12.67 17.30 12.79
CA VAL A 83 11.49 16.50 12.52
C VAL A 83 10.58 16.49 13.74
N TYR A 84 9.39 17.05 13.57
CA TYR A 84 8.25 16.79 14.45
C TYR A 84 7.53 15.53 13.94
N ASP A 85 7.76 14.40 14.62
CA ASP A 85 7.43 13.07 14.10
C ASP A 85 6.22 12.45 14.82
N THR A 86 5.08 12.39 14.13
CA THR A 86 3.86 11.72 14.63
C THR A 86 3.74 10.25 14.18
N THR A 87 4.80 9.66 13.62
CA THR A 87 4.83 8.34 12.98
C THR A 87 5.70 7.32 13.73
N PHE A 88 5.90 7.56 15.04
CA PHE A 88 6.72 6.71 15.91
C PHE A 88 8.10 6.44 15.30
N GLY A 89 8.72 7.49 14.74
CA GLY A 89 10.08 7.45 14.23
C GLY A 89 10.22 7.04 12.77
N THR A 90 9.13 6.75 12.05
CA THR A 90 9.22 6.30 10.65
C THR A 90 9.78 7.39 9.73
N VAL A 91 9.29 8.62 9.88
CA VAL A 91 9.79 9.77 9.10
C VAL A 91 11.22 10.12 9.54
N THR A 92 11.49 10.13 10.84
CA THR A 92 12.82 10.38 11.41
C THR A 92 13.85 9.38 10.88
N GLU A 93 13.56 8.08 10.98
CA GLU A 93 14.38 7.00 10.45
C GLU A 93 14.64 7.19 8.95
N THR A 94 13.58 7.44 8.16
CA THR A 94 13.72 7.59 6.72
C THR A 94 14.67 8.74 6.37
N LEU A 95 14.54 9.90 7.03
CA LEU A 95 15.36 11.08 6.77
C LEU A 95 16.80 10.94 7.29
N SER A 96 17.02 10.11 8.31
CA SER A 96 18.35 9.86 8.86
C SER A 96 19.34 9.31 7.83
N HIS A 97 18.84 8.64 6.79
CA HIS A 97 19.65 8.14 5.68
C HIS A 97 20.04 9.20 4.64
N HIS A 98 19.45 10.39 4.69
CA HIS A 98 19.63 11.46 3.68
C HIS A 98 20.32 12.71 4.23
N CYS A 99 20.63 12.76 5.52
CA CYS A 99 21.21 13.93 6.14
C CYS A 99 22.25 13.57 7.21
N LYS A 100 23.09 14.54 7.55
CA LYS A 100 24.16 14.32 8.53
C LYS A 100 23.62 14.17 9.96
N THR A 101 22.63 14.97 10.34
CA THR A 101 22.02 14.90 11.68
C THR A 101 20.53 15.21 11.62
N VAL A 102 19.73 14.33 12.22
CA VAL A 102 18.30 14.57 12.44
C VAL A 102 18.06 14.94 13.89
N HIS A 103 17.29 15.98 14.12
CA HIS A 103 16.78 16.38 15.40
C HIS A 103 15.31 15.99 15.47
N ALA A 104 14.99 14.98 16.26
CA ALA A 104 13.62 14.49 16.42
C ALA A 104 12.96 15.10 17.66
N MET A 105 11.71 15.49 17.53
CA MET A 105 10.90 16.04 18.61
C MET A 105 9.49 15.46 18.60
N HIS A 106 8.95 15.25 19.79
CA HIS A 106 7.55 14.93 20.03
C HIS A 106 7.13 15.46 21.40
N HIS A 107 5.87 15.85 21.57
CA HIS A 107 5.38 16.43 22.84
C HIS A 107 5.19 15.37 23.94
N ASP A 108 4.93 14.13 23.54
CA ASP A 108 4.79 12.97 24.42
C ASP A 108 6.11 12.19 24.57
N ASN A 109 6.67 12.18 25.77
CA ASN A 109 7.92 11.48 26.11
C ASN A 109 7.81 9.95 25.95
N ARG A 110 6.61 9.37 26.06
CA ARG A 110 6.39 7.93 25.85
C ARG A 110 6.65 7.57 24.38
N ILE A 111 6.16 8.40 23.47
CA ILE A 111 6.41 8.25 22.03
C ILE A 111 7.90 8.46 21.72
N VAL A 112 8.55 9.47 22.32
CA VAL A 112 10.01 9.67 22.19
C VAL A 112 10.78 8.40 22.61
N SER A 113 10.41 7.78 23.72
CA SER A 113 11.05 6.53 24.17
C SER A 113 10.86 5.38 23.18
N CYS A 114 9.66 5.24 22.61
CA CYS A 114 9.39 4.27 21.55
C CYS A 114 10.25 4.53 20.30
N MET A 115 10.39 5.80 19.89
CA MET A 115 11.25 6.21 18.77
C MET A 115 12.72 5.87 19.02
N ILE A 116 13.24 6.17 20.22
CA ILE A 116 14.63 5.84 20.60
C ILE A 116 14.87 4.34 20.47
N SER A 117 13.95 3.53 21.02
CA SER A 117 14.05 2.06 20.97
C SER A 117 14.08 1.55 19.53
N ARG A 118 13.17 2.04 18.69
CA ARG A 118 13.10 1.71 17.26
C ARG A 118 14.39 2.05 16.51
N LEU A 119 14.86 3.29 16.65
CA LEU A 119 16.05 3.76 15.94
C LEU A 119 17.30 3.00 16.37
N LYS A 120 17.40 2.66 17.66
CA LYS A 120 18.50 1.84 18.19
C LYS A 120 18.51 0.45 17.55
N GLU A 121 17.36 -0.22 17.49
CA GLU A 121 17.24 -1.55 16.87
C GLU A 121 17.51 -1.54 15.37
N ASN A 122 17.22 -0.42 14.70
CA ASN A 122 17.52 -0.22 13.29
C ASN A 122 18.92 0.37 13.03
N ASN A 123 19.79 0.43 14.05
CA ASN A 123 21.17 0.92 13.97
C ASN A 123 21.31 2.36 13.44
N ILE A 124 20.37 3.23 13.79
CA ILE A 124 20.38 4.65 13.42
C ILE A 124 21.06 5.49 14.51
N GLY A 125 22.28 5.96 14.26
CA GLY A 125 23.11 6.67 15.23
C GLY A 125 23.16 8.21 15.11
N ASN A 126 22.63 8.79 14.03
CA ASN A 126 22.73 10.22 13.72
C ASN A 126 21.46 11.03 14.09
N VAL A 127 20.64 10.51 15.00
CA VAL A 127 19.41 11.16 15.46
C VAL A 127 19.59 11.65 16.90
N LYS A 128 19.26 12.92 17.13
CA LYS A 128 19.26 13.59 18.44
C LYS A 128 17.83 13.89 18.85
N PHE A 129 17.46 13.53 20.07
CA PHE A 129 16.14 13.82 20.61
C PHE A 129 16.18 15.08 21.45
N ASN A 130 15.25 16.00 21.16
CA ASN A 130 15.16 17.27 21.85
C ASN A 130 13.77 17.44 22.47
N ALA A 131 13.73 18.01 23.68
CA ALA A 131 12.48 18.33 24.36
C ALA A 131 11.95 19.71 23.91
N PHE A 132 10.64 19.89 24.01
CA PHE A 132 10.04 21.22 23.91
C PHE A 132 10.40 22.04 25.14
N ASP A 133 10.84 23.28 24.93
CA ASP A 133 10.91 24.24 26.02
C ASP A 133 9.48 24.64 26.44
N ARG A 134 9.25 24.72 27.75
CA ARG A 134 8.00 25.23 28.33
C ARG A 134 7.79 26.71 28.02
N ALA A 135 8.85 27.46 27.70
CA ALA A 135 8.78 28.86 27.33
C ALA A 135 8.22 29.12 25.91
N GLY A 136 7.92 28.07 25.14
CA GLY A 136 7.41 28.24 23.78
C GLY A 136 8.48 28.62 22.77
N LEU A 137 9.74 28.25 23.03
CA LEU A 137 10.88 28.45 22.14
C LEU A 137 11.50 27.12 21.73
N LEU A 138 12.04 27.06 20.52
CA LEU A 138 12.85 25.93 20.09
C LEU A 138 14.30 26.14 20.59
N PRO A 139 14.94 25.12 21.21
CA PRO A 139 16.25 25.26 21.87
C PRO A 139 17.42 25.25 20.86
N PHE A 140 17.27 25.97 19.75
CA PHE A 140 18.28 26.09 18.70
C PHE A 140 18.55 27.55 18.37
N ARG A 141 19.79 27.79 17.92
CA ARG A 141 20.20 29.08 17.39
C ARG A 141 19.47 29.41 16.08
N ASP A 142 19.47 30.69 15.73
CA ASP A 142 18.90 31.16 14.48
C ASP A 142 19.62 30.55 13.27
N GLY A 143 18.87 30.23 12.21
CA GLY A 143 19.44 29.65 10.99
C GLY A 143 20.16 28.32 11.18
N PHE A 144 19.75 27.50 12.16
CA PHE A 144 20.39 26.22 12.44
C PHE A 144 20.01 25.10 11.43
N PHE A 145 18.76 25.03 10.99
CA PHE A 145 18.24 23.92 10.19
C PHE A 145 18.22 24.20 8.68
N ASP A 146 18.60 23.19 7.91
CA ASP A 146 18.43 23.16 6.45
C ASP A 146 17.00 22.81 6.07
N LEU A 147 16.36 21.96 6.87
CA LEU A 147 15.02 21.44 6.64
C LEU A 147 14.28 21.28 7.97
N VAL A 148 13.03 21.70 8.01
CA VAL A 148 12.12 21.45 9.13
C VAL A 148 10.90 20.70 8.61
N ILE A 149 10.61 19.56 9.21
CA ILE A 149 9.47 18.70 8.91
C ILE A 149 8.45 18.79 10.04
N LEU A 150 7.28 19.33 9.71
CA LEU A 150 6.09 19.33 10.56
C LEU A 150 5.07 18.35 9.97
N HIS A 151 5.21 17.07 10.29
CA HIS A 151 4.39 16.02 9.70
C HIS A 151 3.08 15.81 10.47
N ASN A 152 1.96 15.87 9.76
CA ASN A 152 0.60 15.63 10.26
C ASN A 152 0.24 16.42 11.52
N VAL A 153 0.53 17.72 11.51
CA VAL A 153 0.28 18.60 12.63
C VAL A 153 -1.22 18.78 12.86
N SER A 154 -1.64 18.60 14.10
CA SER A 154 -2.96 18.90 14.64
C SER A 154 -2.83 19.70 15.93
N CYS A 155 -3.88 20.42 16.38
CA CYS A 155 -3.78 21.11 17.66
C CYS A 155 -3.53 20.18 18.85
N GLU A 156 -4.01 18.93 18.80
CA GLU A 156 -3.69 17.92 19.83
C GLU A 156 -2.19 17.61 19.85
N SER A 157 -1.57 17.46 18.66
CA SER A 157 -0.13 17.20 18.57
C SER A 157 0.73 18.41 19.00
N LEU A 158 0.22 19.64 18.91
CA LEU A 158 1.00 20.82 19.27
C LEU A 158 1.13 21.03 20.79
N GLY A 159 0.39 20.28 21.62
CA GLY A 159 0.37 20.48 23.06
C GLY A 159 -0.06 21.91 23.41
N HIS A 160 0.82 22.67 24.08
CA HIS A 160 0.55 24.06 24.47
C HIS A 160 0.85 25.10 23.38
N TRP A 161 1.45 24.69 22.25
CA TRP A 161 1.83 25.62 21.19
C TRP A 161 0.67 25.95 20.27
N SER A 162 0.60 27.21 19.85
CA SER A 162 -0.21 27.56 18.67
C SER A 162 0.59 27.27 17.40
N LEU A 163 -0.07 26.86 16.31
CA LEU A 163 0.60 26.67 15.03
C LEU A 163 1.34 27.93 14.58
N LYS A 164 0.76 29.12 14.82
CA LYS A 164 1.41 30.39 14.49
C LYS A 164 2.72 30.58 15.26
N GLY A 165 2.72 30.34 16.57
CA GLY A 165 3.92 30.43 17.40
C GLY A 165 4.99 29.45 16.96
N LEU A 166 4.60 28.20 16.67
CA LEU A 166 5.53 27.20 16.14
C LEU A 166 6.14 27.63 14.80
N LEU A 167 5.33 28.14 13.88
CA LEU A 167 5.83 28.58 12.57
C LEU A 167 6.78 29.78 12.66
N VAL A 168 6.60 30.68 13.64
CA VAL A 168 7.55 31.79 13.92
C VAL A 168 8.89 31.22 14.35
N GLU A 169 8.90 30.29 15.31
CA GLU A 169 10.14 29.67 15.79
C GLU A 169 10.84 28.82 14.72
N VAL A 170 10.05 28.10 13.92
CA VAL A 170 10.57 27.37 12.76
C VAL A 170 11.20 28.32 11.75
N LYS A 171 10.57 29.47 11.46
CA LYS A 171 11.15 30.48 10.57
C LYS A 171 12.46 31.05 11.12
N ARG A 172 12.53 31.32 12.44
CA ARG A 172 13.76 31.77 13.11
C ARG A 172 14.89 30.74 12.99
N ASN A 173 14.58 29.47 13.17
CA ASN A 173 15.60 28.40 13.16
C ASN A 173 15.96 27.89 11.77
N LEU A 174 15.16 28.18 10.74
CA LEU A 174 15.48 27.82 9.36
C LEU A 174 16.58 28.75 8.81
N LYS A 175 17.56 28.16 8.12
CA LYS A 175 18.51 28.91 7.29
C LYS A 175 17.75 29.75 6.26
N GLY A 176 18.35 30.83 5.75
CA GLY A 176 17.74 31.65 4.69
C GLY A 176 17.39 30.84 3.43
N SER A 177 18.17 29.81 3.13
CA SER A 177 17.93 28.82 2.05
C SER A 177 17.20 27.56 2.53
N GLY A 178 16.78 27.50 3.79
CA GLY A 178 16.14 26.35 4.40
C GLY A 178 14.72 26.12 3.86
N THR A 179 14.22 24.89 4.05
CA THR A 179 12.89 24.48 3.59
C THR A 179 12.03 24.04 4.77
N LEU A 180 10.76 24.46 4.77
CA LEU A 180 9.72 23.96 5.65
C LEU A 180 8.83 22.98 4.89
N PHE A 181 8.69 21.76 5.40
CA PHE A 181 7.61 20.85 5.04
C PHE A 181 6.55 20.88 6.14
N LEU A 182 5.29 21.11 5.77
CA LEU A 182 4.17 21.11 6.70
C LEU A 182 3.01 20.31 6.12
N SER A 183 2.53 19.30 6.85
CA SER A 183 1.32 18.56 6.46
C SER A 183 0.28 18.52 7.58
N PHE A 184 -1.00 18.52 7.21
CA PHE A 184 -2.12 18.41 8.14
C PHE A 184 -3.40 17.87 7.46
N GLU A 185 -4.28 17.25 8.25
CA GLU A 185 -5.61 16.80 7.83
C GLU A 185 -6.61 17.96 7.74
N SER A 186 -7.32 18.04 6.61
CA SER A 186 -8.27 19.10 6.27
C SER A 186 -9.59 19.00 7.05
N ASN A 187 -10.16 20.16 7.39
CA ASN A 187 -11.48 20.27 8.02
C ASN A 187 -12.66 19.96 7.10
N THR A 188 -12.42 19.99 5.79
CA THR A 188 -13.44 19.87 4.74
C THR A 188 -13.37 18.54 3.99
N GLY A 189 -12.47 17.63 4.36
CA GLY A 189 -12.37 16.32 3.71
C GLY A 189 -13.69 15.54 3.74
N LEU A 190 -14.04 14.89 2.62
CA LEU A 190 -15.27 14.11 2.44
C LEU A 190 -15.47 13.06 3.54
N SER A 191 -14.39 12.43 4.01
CA SER A 191 -14.39 11.47 5.12
C SER A 191 -14.85 12.08 6.46
N ARG A 192 -14.54 13.37 6.73
CA ARG A 192 -15.11 14.10 7.88
C ARG A 192 -16.55 14.52 7.63
N MET A 193 -16.93 14.85 6.40
CA MET A 193 -18.32 15.19 6.06
C MET A 193 -19.24 13.97 6.21
N LEU A 194 -18.83 12.81 5.68
CA LEU A 194 -19.55 11.55 5.84
C LEU A 194 -19.66 11.12 7.31
N ARG A 195 -18.61 11.32 8.11
CA ARG A 195 -18.65 11.13 9.57
C ARG A 195 -19.61 12.09 10.28
N ARG A 196 -19.83 13.32 9.78
CA ARG A 196 -20.82 14.26 10.34
C ARG A 196 -22.24 13.85 9.99
N VAL A 197 -22.45 13.36 8.78
CA VAL A 197 -23.75 12.84 8.31
C VAL A 197 -24.14 11.59 9.08
N SER A 198 -23.21 10.64 9.29
CA SER A 198 -23.46 9.44 10.09
C SER A 198 -23.71 9.74 11.58
N GLN A 199 -23.29 10.91 12.08
CA GLN A 199 -23.52 11.38 13.44
C GLN A 199 -24.86 12.12 13.64
N GLY A 200 -25.72 12.19 12.61
CA GLY A 200 -27.01 12.89 12.70
C GLY A 200 -26.89 14.42 12.91
N LYS A 201 -25.68 14.98 12.77
CA LYS A 201 -25.42 16.42 12.91
C LYS A 201 -25.64 17.12 11.58
N GLY A 202 -26.92 17.20 11.18
CA GLY A 202 -27.36 18.02 10.05
C GLY A 202 -27.32 19.51 10.40
N GLY A 203 -26.19 20.17 10.18
CA GLY A 203 -26.07 21.62 10.36
C GLY A 203 -24.66 22.16 10.13
N LEU A 204 -24.58 23.36 9.56
CA LEU A 204 -23.38 24.21 9.46
C LEU A 204 -23.01 24.76 10.86
N VAL A 205 -22.60 23.89 11.78
CA VAL A 205 -22.05 24.31 13.09
C VAL A 205 -20.52 24.42 12.97
N ARG A 206 -19.98 25.47 13.63
CA ARG A 206 -18.56 25.88 13.68
C ARG A 206 -17.57 24.71 13.74
N SER A 207 -16.47 24.89 13.00
CA SER A 207 -15.26 24.07 12.95
C SER A 207 -15.00 23.23 14.21
N ALA A 208 -14.75 21.93 14.04
CA ALA A 208 -14.21 21.09 15.10
C ALA A 208 -12.97 21.79 15.72
N PRO A 209 -12.84 21.84 17.06
CA PRO A 209 -11.69 22.46 17.70
C PRO A 209 -10.41 21.84 17.17
N GLY A 210 -9.49 22.69 16.69
CA GLY A 210 -8.09 22.29 16.52
C GLY A 210 -7.65 21.77 15.15
N ALA A 211 -8.41 22.03 14.09
CA ALA A 211 -8.05 21.57 12.76
C ALA A 211 -7.92 22.75 11.79
N PHE A 212 -6.93 22.71 10.89
CA PHE A 212 -6.48 23.85 10.09
C PHE A 212 -7.15 23.89 8.72
N SER A 213 -7.39 25.09 8.20
CA SER A 213 -7.81 25.26 6.80
C SER A 213 -6.63 25.62 5.90
N PHE A 214 -6.69 25.19 4.63
CA PHE A 214 -5.70 25.53 3.60
C PHE A 214 -5.39 27.03 3.56
N ASN A 215 -6.43 27.88 3.50
CA ASN A 215 -6.27 29.33 3.43
C ASN A 215 -5.72 29.96 4.71
N GLN A 216 -5.97 29.36 5.87
CA GLN A 216 -5.39 29.83 7.13
C GLN A 216 -3.89 29.60 7.15
N VAL A 217 -3.44 28.37 6.87
CA VAL A 217 -2.01 28.02 6.85
C VAL A 217 -1.27 28.80 5.76
N LYS A 218 -1.84 28.89 4.56
CA LYS A 218 -1.25 29.67 3.46
C LYS A 218 -1.04 31.15 3.83
N ARG A 219 -2.01 31.78 4.50
CA ARG A 219 -1.87 33.16 4.99
C ARG A 219 -0.78 33.29 6.05
N MET A 220 -0.68 32.33 6.97
CA MET A 220 0.38 32.33 7.99
C MET A 220 1.77 32.23 7.35
N LEU A 221 1.96 31.32 6.39
CA LEU A 221 3.23 31.17 5.68
C LEU A 221 3.62 32.43 4.89
N LYS A 222 2.65 33.07 4.23
CA LYS A 222 2.88 34.35 3.55
C LYS A 222 3.26 35.48 4.52
N ALA A 223 2.59 35.54 5.69
CA ALA A 223 2.89 36.54 6.72
C ALA A 223 4.28 36.35 7.35
N LEU A 224 4.87 35.15 7.23
CA LEU A 224 6.24 34.84 7.65
C LEU A 224 7.26 34.96 6.49
N GLU A 225 6.85 35.61 5.39
CA GLU A 225 7.72 35.93 4.25
C GLU A 225 8.39 34.70 3.61
N PHE A 226 7.70 33.56 3.58
CA PHE A 226 8.08 32.46 2.69
C PHE A 226 7.79 32.87 1.24
N LYS A 227 8.81 32.79 0.38
CA LYS A 227 8.75 33.30 -0.99
C LYS A 227 8.11 32.29 -1.94
N ASN A 228 8.57 31.04 -1.90
CA ASN A 228 7.97 29.98 -2.70
C ASN A 228 7.19 29.04 -1.80
N ILE A 229 5.91 28.86 -2.12
CA ILE A 229 5.00 27.99 -1.38
C ILE A 229 4.38 27.02 -2.39
N LYS A 230 4.93 25.81 -2.48
CA LYS A 230 4.35 24.72 -3.27
C LYS A 230 3.29 24.00 -2.41
N THR A 231 2.14 23.67 -3.00
CA THR A 231 1.03 23.04 -2.29
C THR A 231 0.58 21.76 -2.97
N TYR A 232 0.24 20.76 -2.16
CA TYR A 232 -0.21 19.46 -2.64
C TYR A 232 -1.40 18.97 -1.80
N ALA A 233 -2.28 18.22 -2.44
CA ALA A 233 -3.31 17.44 -1.79
C ALA A 233 -2.83 15.98 -1.63
N ALA A 234 -3.07 15.38 -0.47
CA ALA A 234 -2.80 13.96 -0.22
C ALA A 234 -4.11 13.20 -0.03
N TYR A 235 -4.28 12.06 -0.70
CA TYR A 235 -5.52 11.27 -0.70
C TYR A 235 -5.29 9.81 -0.32
N PRO A 236 -6.20 9.15 0.43
CA PRO A 236 -7.40 9.71 1.07
C PRO A 236 -7.17 10.36 2.44
N SER A 237 -5.96 10.27 3.01
CA SER A 237 -5.57 10.88 4.29
C SER A 237 -4.04 10.84 4.44
N LEU A 238 -3.44 11.59 5.37
CA LEU A 238 -2.00 11.51 5.66
C LEU A 238 -1.60 10.18 6.28
N HIS A 239 -2.51 9.48 6.95
CA HIS A 239 -2.21 8.18 7.56
C HIS A 239 -2.18 7.02 6.54
N ASP A 240 -2.83 7.17 5.38
CA ASP A 240 -2.94 6.13 4.34
C ASP A 240 -2.90 6.70 2.93
N PHE A 241 -2.14 7.78 2.68
CA PHE A 241 -2.16 8.40 1.36
C PHE A 241 -1.62 7.42 0.29
N ARG A 242 -2.35 7.36 -0.82
CA ARG A 242 -2.10 6.60 -2.03
C ARG A 242 -1.81 7.51 -3.21
N GLU A 243 -2.09 8.80 -3.07
CA GLU A 243 -1.89 9.79 -4.12
C GLU A 243 -1.48 11.12 -3.51
N ILE A 244 -0.53 11.80 -4.15
CA ILE A 244 -0.21 13.20 -3.92
C ILE A 244 -0.38 13.95 -5.25
N SER A 245 -1.14 15.03 -5.22
CA SER A 245 -1.46 15.82 -6.40
C SER A 245 -1.13 17.29 -6.18
N TYR A 246 -0.43 17.89 -7.15
CA TYR A 246 -0.05 19.29 -7.10
C TYR A 246 -1.28 20.20 -7.19
N MET A 247 -1.30 21.23 -6.35
CA MET A 247 -2.33 22.26 -6.31
C MET A 247 -1.76 23.58 -6.78
N ASP A 248 -2.48 24.25 -7.68
CA ASP A 248 -2.09 25.56 -8.17
C ASP A 248 -2.21 26.65 -7.07
N THR A 249 -1.78 27.86 -7.41
CA THR A 249 -1.81 29.01 -6.50
C THR A 249 -3.23 29.43 -6.10
N SER A 250 -4.27 29.02 -6.82
CA SER A 250 -5.67 29.25 -6.48
C SER A 250 -6.25 28.18 -5.54
N GLY A 251 -5.48 27.12 -5.24
CA GLY A 251 -5.95 25.97 -4.49
C GLY A 251 -6.82 25.03 -5.32
N LYS A 252 -6.81 25.16 -6.65
CA LYS A 252 -7.44 24.23 -7.57
C LYS A 252 -6.44 23.12 -7.90
N LEU A 253 -6.95 21.91 -8.02
CA LEU A 253 -6.17 20.77 -8.46
C LEU A 253 -5.82 20.95 -9.95
N ASN A 254 -4.52 20.85 -10.26
CA ASN A 254 -4.06 20.70 -11.65
C ASN A 254 -4.20 19.23 -12.04
N VAL A 255 -5.44 18.73 -12.09
CA VAL A 255 -5.71 17.35 -12.53
C VAL A 255 -6.03 17.36 -14.02
N VAL A 256 -5.24 16.62 -14.80
CA VAL A 256 -5.65 16.18 -16.14
C VAL A 256 -6.97 15.43 -15.99
N ARG A 257 -8.04 16.04 -16.52
CA ARG A 257 -9.44 15.62 -16.38
C ARG A 257 -9.61 14.12 -16.63
N ASN A 258 -9.78 13.33 -15.57
CA ASN A 258 -10.57 12.11 -15.66
C ASN A 258 -11.99 12.47 -15.22
N PHE A 259 -12.98 12.11 -16.04
CA PHE A 259 -14.42 12.24 -15.74
C PHE A 259 -14.79 11.74 -14.33
N LYS A 260 -14.05 10.74 -13.83
CA LYS A 260 -14.11 10.20 -12.46
C LYS A 260 -13.81 11.23 -11.35
N ASP A 261 -12.84 12.12 -11.52
CA ASP A 261 -12.44 13.09 -10.48
C ASP A 261 -13.47 14.23 -10.33
N SER A 262 -14.10 14.61 -11.45
CA SER A 262 -15.22 15.56 -11.52
C SER A 262 -16.49 15.02 -10.83
N LEU A 263 -16.85 13.75 -11.06
CA LEU A 263 -18.04 13.13 -10.45
C LEU A 263 -17.88 12.90 -8.92
N ARG A 264 -16.65 12.74 -8.42
CA ARG A 264 -16.37 12.51 -6.99
C ARG A 264 -16.21 13.79 -6.16
N GLY A 265 -16.31 14.98 -6.77
CA GLY A 265 -16.09 16.25 -6.07
C GLY A 265 -14.70 16.41 -5.45
N ARG A 266 -13.71 15.61 -5.91
CA ARG A 266 -12.34 15.59 -5.37
C ARG A 266 -11.65 16.94 -5.49
N ASP A 267 -12.05 17.75 -6.47
CA ASP A 267 -11.55 19.09 -6.76
C ASP A 267 -11.85 20.13 -5.67
N ARG A 268 -12.79 19.86 -4.75
CA ARG A 268 -13.19 20.83 -3.70
C ARG A 268 -12.94 20.36 -2.27
N PHE A 269 -12.59 19.09 -2.05
CA PHE A 269 -12.55 18.47 -0.72
C PHE A 269 -11.33 17.56 -0.51
N ALA A 270 -10.13 18.07 -0.78
CA ALA A 270 -8.90 17.37 -0.43
C ALA A 270 -8.89 17.03 1.08
N PRO A 271 -8.66 15.75 1.45
CA PRO A 271 -8.75 15.32 2.84
C PRO A 271 -7.53 15.73 3.66
N ALA A 272 -6.38 15.93 3.03
CA ALA A 272 -5.19 16.47 3.66
C ALA A 272 -4.37 17.34 2.71
N PHE A 273 -3.56 18.21 3.31
CA PHE A 273 -2.69 19.14 2.59
C PHE A 273 -1.24 18.98 2.99
N ILE A 274 -0.36 19.22 2.03
CA ILE A 274 1.09 19.33 2.18
C ILE A 274 1.51 20.70 1.64
N PHE A 275 2.31 21.41 2.42
CA PHE A 275 2.93 22.68 2.07
C PHE A 275 4.44 22.48 2.10
N MET A 276 5.10 22.99 1.06
CA MET A 276 6.54 23.16 1.04
C MET A 276 6.83 24.64 0.88
N ALA A 277 7.54 25.23 1.83
CA ALA A 277 7.78 26.66 1.89
C ALA A 277 9.28 26.93 2.06
N ASP A 278 9.85 27.73 1.19
CA ASP A 278 11.28 28.05 1.19
C ASP A 278 11.54 29.55 1.04
N GLY A 279 12.78 29.95 1.32
CA GLY A 279 13.27 31.30 1.07
C GLY A 279 13.90 31.50 -0.32
N VAL A 280 14.19 30.40 -1.03
CA VAL A 280 14.91 30.36 -2.31
C VAL A 280 14.32 29.26 -3.17
N ASP A 281 14.14 29.50 -4.47
CA ASP A 281 13.59 28.51 -5.38
C ASP A 281 14.55 27.33 -5.53
N LYS A 282 14.18 26.19 -4.95
CA LYS A 282 14.94 24.94 -4.98
C LYS A 282 14.22 23.93 -5.85
N LYS A 283 15.00 23.27 -6.71
CA LYS A 283 14.53 22.10 -7.45
C LYS A 283 14.42 20.92 -6.51
N ASP A 284 13.26 20.30 -6.44
CA ASP A 284 13.08 19.05 -5.71
C ASP A 284 13.74 17.85 -6.43
N PHE A 285 13.78 16.69 -5.78
CA PHE A 285 14.35 15.46 -6.36
C PHE A 285 13.75 15.15 -7.74
N ILE A 286 12.45 15.36 -7.90
CA ILE A 286 11.74 15.03 -9.14
C ILE A 286 12.17 15.98 -10.24
N GLU A 287 12.16 17.28 -9.98
CA GLU A 287 12.61 18.29 -10.93
C GLU A 287 14.05 18.04 -11.39
N ARG A 288 14.98 17.73 -10.47
CA ARG A 288 16.37 17.38 -10.81
C ARG A 288 16.48 16.09 -11.60
N PHE A 289 15.70 15.07 -11.25
CA PHE A 289 15.69 13.81 -11.99
C PHE A 289 15.26 14.01 -13.45
N TYR A 290 14.28 14.87 -13.70
CA TYR A 290 13.81 15.17 -15.05
C TYR A 290 14.83 15.98 -15.85
N ASP A 291 15.48 16.98 -15.23
CA ASP A 291 16.59 17.71 -15.84
C ASP A 291 17.74 16.77 -16.22
N PHE A 292 18.12 15.87 -15.31
CA PHE A 292 19.18 14.88 -15.52
C PHE A 292 18.88 13.94 -16.70
N ASN A 293 17.62 13.51 -16.83
CA ASN A 293 17.21 12.63 -17.93
C ASN A 293 16.87 13.38 -19.23
N LYS A 294 17.06 14.72 -19.28
CA LYS A 294 16.71 15.58 -20.42
C LYS A 294 15.28 15.35 -20.92
N ARG A 295 14.36 15.03 -20.00
CA ARG A 295 12.97 14.74 -20.33
C ARG A 295 12.17 16.03 -20.36
N GLN A 296 11.39 16.23 -21.44
CA GLN A 296 10.66 17.49 -21.67
C GLN A 296 9.37 17.65 -20.84
N TYR A 297 9.01 16.70 -19.97
CA TYR A 297 7.71 16.67 -19.30
C TYR A 297 7.87 16.47 -17.79
N LYS A 298 7.07 17.19 -16.99
CA LYS A 298 6.94 16.95 -15.54
C LYS A 298 5.82 15.92 -15.27
N PRO A 299 5.93 15.11 -14.22
CA PRO A 299 4.90 14.13 -13.90
C PRO A 299 3.63 14.84 -13.48
N SER A 300 2.49 14.39 -13.99
CA SER A 300 1.18 14.94 -13.67
C SER A 300 0.57 14.28 -12.43
N ARG A 301 1.06 13.11 -12.02
CA ARG A 301 0.53 12.32 -10.88
C ARG A 301 1.61 11.58 -10.11
N TYR A 302 1.45 11.54 -8.79
CA TYR A 302 2.28 10.79 -7.84
C TYR A 302 1.41 9.77 -7.11
N ILE A 303 1.56 8.50 -7.45
CA ILE A 303 0.80 7.41 -6.85
C ILE A 303 1.72 6.62 -5.94
N ILE A 304 1.28 6.29 -4.73
CA ILE A 304 2.01 5.40 -3.84
C ILE A 304 1.30 4.05 -3.82
N SER A 305 1.94 3.08 -4.44
CA SER A 305 1.50 1.70 -4.44
C SER A 305 1.55 1.10 -3.03
N GLY A 306 0.65 0.15 -2.76
CA GLY A 306 0.63 -0.63 -1.52
C GLY A 306 1.93 -1.41 -1.26
N ARG A 307 2.80 -1.59 -2.26
CA ARG A 307 4.11 -2.26 -2.15
C ARG A 307 5.27 -1.30 -1.85
N GLN A 308 4.97 -0.12 -1.31
CA GLN A 308 5.97 0.90 -0.96
C GLN A 308 6.80 1.35 -2.18
N VAL A 309 6.13 1.50 -3.31
CA VAL A 309 6.70 2.05 -4.55
C VAL A 309 5.96 3.33 -4.88
N ILE A 310 6.70 4.38 -5.22
CA ILE A 310 6.11 5.60 -5.76
C ILE A 310 6.14 5.51 -7.27
N VAL A 311 4.99 5.71 -7.88
CA VAL A 311 4.74 5.63 -9.31
C VAL A 311 4.45 7.04 -9.81
N LEU A 312 5.31 7.54 -10.69
CA LEU A 312 5.18 8.83 -11.35
C LEU A 312 4.71 8.57 -12.79
N GLY A 313 3.57 9.13 -13.14
CA GLY A 313 3.07 9.11 -14.52
C GLY A 313 3.40 10.43 -15.22
N GLY A 314 4.12 10.36 -16.34
CA GLY A 314 4.31 11.50 -17.25
C GLY A 314 3.51 11.29 -18.53
N ASP A 315 2.75 12.30 -18.95
CA ASP A 315 2.19 12.34 -20.30
C ASP A 315 3.31 12.72 -21.28
N GLY A 316 3.43 12.00 -22.38
CA GLY A 316 4.40 12.31 -23.42
C GLY A 316 4.01 13.53 -24.25
N PRO A 317 4.83 13.91 -25.24
CA PRO A 317 4.41 14.83 -26.30
C PRO A 317 3.10 14.33 -26.93
N PRO A 318 2.30 15.22 -27.55
CA PRO A 318 1.20 14.80 -28.42
C PRO A 318 1.67 13.71 -29.40
N GLY A 319 1.05 12.52 -29.34
CA GLY A 319 1.42 11.36 -30.15
C GLY A 319 2.33 10.33 -29.47
N SER A 320 2.79 10.56 -28.24
CA SER A 320 3.57 9.61 -27.44
C SER A 320 2.80 9.13 -26.21
N SER A 321 2.93 7.85 -25.87
CA SER A 321 2.19 7.23 -24.77
C SER A 321 2.67 7.67 -23.38
N GLY A 322 3.81 8.37 -23.29
CA GLY A 322 4.43 8.78 -22.03
C GLY A 322 5.17 7.63 -21.32
N ASP A 323 5.65 7.90 -20.11
CA ASP A 323 6.43 6.95 -19.31
C ASP A 323 5.93 6.85 -17.87
N VAL A 324 6.18 5.70 -17.26
CA VAL A 324 5.94 5.43 -15.84
C VAL A 324 7.28 5.22 -15.15
N ILE A 325 7.52 5.98 -14.08
CA ILE A 325 8.72 5.85 -13.25
C ILE A 325 8.32 5.28 -11.90
N LYS A 326 8.95 4.18 -11.49
CA LYS A 326 8.78 3.50 -10.21
C LYS A 326 9.99 3.77 -9.32
N LEU A 327 9.74 4.31 -8.12
CA LEU A 327 10.72 4.63 -7.08
C LEU A 327 10.42 3.80 -5.83
N PRO A 328 11.05 2.61 -5.67
CA PRO A 328 10.87 1.78 -4.48
C PRO A 328 11.42 2.45 -3.22
N LEU A 329 10.70 2.32 -2.10
CA LEU A 329 11.06 2.93 -0.81
C LEU A 329 11.82 1.99 0.13
N THR A 330 11.85 0.69 -0.17
CA THR A 330 12.53 -0.34 0.63
C THR A 330 13.21 -1.38 -0.27
N GLN A 331 14.15 -2.13 0.30
CA GLN A 331 14.86 -3.18 -0.43
C GLN A 331 13.92 -4.25 -0.98
N ARG A 332 12.88 -4.60 -0.23
CA ARG A 332 11.83 -5.51 -0.71
C ARG A 332 11.10 -4.95 -1.93
N ALA A 333 10.80 -3.64 -1.92
CA ALA A 333 10.18 -2.97 -3.06
C ALA A 333 11.12 -2.89 -4.28
N VAL A 334 12.44 -2.80 -4.07
CA VAL A 334 13.44 -2.92 -5.15
C VAL A 334 13.34 -4.29 -5.80
N GLY A 335 13.30 -5.37 -5.00
CA GLY A 335 13.14 -6.73 -5.51
C GLY A 335 11.87 -6.90 -6.35
N TYR A 336 10.73 -6.36 -5.91
CA TYR A 336 9.49 -6.37 -6.70
C TYR A 336 9.61 -5.61 -8.03
N CYS A 337 10.23 -4.43 -8.02
CA CYS A 337 10.39 -3.65 -9.24
C CYS A 337 11.36 -4.32 -10.22
N ASP A 338 12.44 -4.94 -9.72
CA ASP A 338 13.40 -5.66 -10.55
C ASP A 338 12.78 -6.91 -11.17
N HIS A 339 12.02 -7.67 -10.38
CA HIS A 339 11.25 -8.81 -10.86
C HIS A 339 10.24 -8.42 -11.95
N ASN A 340 9.41 -7.39 -11.70
CA ASN A 340 8.51 -6.85 -12.72
C ASN A 340 9.26 -6.44 -13.98
N PHE A 341 10.38 -5.73 -13.85
CA PHE A 341 11.18 -5.29 -15.00
C PHE A 341 11.70 -6.47 -15.82
N GLY A 342 12.18 -7.52 -15.15
CA GLY A 342 12.62 -8.77 -15.78
C GLY A 342 11.48 -9.50 -16.50
N MET A 343 10.33 -9.66 -15.83
CA MET A 343 9.16 -10.30 -16.42
C MET A 343 8.64 -9.53 -17.64
N LEU A 344 8.58 -8.20 -17.57
CA LEU A 344 8.18 -7.40 -18.73
C LEU A 344 9.12 -7.59 -19.92
N ALA A 345 10.43 -7.74 -19.68
CA ALA A 345 11.40 -8.02 -20.74
C ALA A 345 11.20 -9.42 -21.33
N HIS A 346 10.95 -10.42 -20.47
CA HIS A 346 10.63 -11.78 -20.89
C HIS A 346 9.36 -11.83 -21.76
N LEU A 347 8.25 -11.26 -21.27
CA LEU A 347 6.96 -11.22 -21.99
C LEU A 347 7.07 -10.49 -23.34
N ARG A 348 7.84 -9.40 -23.40
CA ARG A 348 8.12 -8.66 -24.65
C ARG A 348 8.94 -9.48 -25.66
N GLY A 349 9.68 -10.50 -25.20
CA GLY A 349 10.43 -11.42 -26.05
C GLY A 349 9.61 -12.60 -26.59
N LEU A 350 8.37 -12.79 -26.13
CA LEU A 350 7.54 -13.91 -26.58
C LEU A 350 6.96 -13.67 -27.98
N GLN A 351 6.90 -14.75 -28.77
CA GLN A 351 6.15 -14.78 -30.04
C GLN A 351 4.65 -15.01 -29.78
N HIS A 352 4.03 -14.10 -29.03
CA HIS A 352 2.61 -14.18 -28.66
C HIS A 352 2.02 -12.77 -28.55
N PRO A 353 0.73 -12.54 -28.89
CA PRO A 353 0.10 -11.22 -28.83
C PRO A 353 0.24 -10.48 -27.48
N VAL A 354 0.42 -11.23 -26.38
CA VAL A 354 0.69 -10.67 -25.05
C VAL A 354 1.92 -9.76 -25.01
N SER A 355 2.90 -10.00 -25.88
CA SER A 355 4.13 -9.19 -25.95
C SER A 355 3.81 -7.73 -26.25
N ASP A 356 2.74 -7.44 -26.99
CA ASP A 356 2.26 -6.08 -27.26
C ASP A 356 1.35 -5.51 -26.18
N MET A 357 0.88 -6.35 -25.26
CA MET A 357 -0.11 -6.02 -24.23
C MET A 357 0.51 -5.78 -22.85
N VAL A 358 1.82 -5.63 -22.75
CA VAL A 358 2.51 -5.34 -21.47
C VAL A 358 3.39 -4.11 -21.57
N PRO A 359 3.62 -3.33 -20.50
CA PRO A 359 4.54 -2.20 -20.53
C PRO A 359 5.92 -2.59 -21.08
N GLY A 360 6.47 -1.75 -21.97
CA GLY A 360 7.83 -1.94 -22.45
C GLY A 360 8.84 -1.49 -21.39
N PRO A 361 9.73 -2.36 -20.86
CA PRO A 361 10.75 -1.93 -19.92
C PRO A 361 11.75 -1.02 -20.65
N LEU A 362 12.03 0.16 -20.11
CA LEU A 362 12.90 1.15 -20.74
C LEU A 362 14.27 1.22 -20.09
N LYS A 363 14.30 1.41 -18.77
CA LYS A 363 15.55 1.61 -18.01
C LYS A 363 15.38 1.24 -16.55
N LYS A 364 16.38 0.61 -15.96
CA LYS A 364 16.55 0.51 -14.50
C LYS A 364 17.88 1.13 -14.09
N GLY A 365 17.96 1.71 -12.90
CA GLY A 365 19.18 2.35 -12.41
C GLY A 365 19.02 3.02 -11.05
N SER A 366 19.86 4.00 -10.77
CA SER A 366 19.78 4.84 -9.59
C SER A 366 20.05 6.30 -9.92
N PHE A 367 19.50 7.20 -9.10
CA PHE A 367 19.73 8.65 -9.14
C PHE A 367 19.73 9.17 -7.70
N GLU A 368 20.77 9.90 -7.29
CA GLU A 368 20.94 10.36 -5.89
C GLU A 368 20.70 9.22 -4.86
N SER A 369 21.32 8.06 -5.10
CA SER A 369 21.17 6.84 -4.27
C SER A 369 19.75 6.26 -4.21
N GLN A 370 18.78 6.80 -4.93
CA GLN A 370 17.44 6.25 -5.07
C GLN A 370 17.38 5.32 -6.28
N HIS A 371 17.00 4.06 -6.06
CA HIS A 371 16.70 3.12 -7.15
C HIS A 371 15.48 3.60 -7.95
N LEU A 372 15.52 3.37 -9.26
CA LEU A 372 14.45 3.73 -10.17
C LEU A 372 14.29 2.72 -11.32
N PHE A 373 13.05 2.56 -11.74
CA PHE A 373 12.66 1.72 -12.86
C PHE A 373 11.73 2.53 -13.76
N ILE A 374 11.96 2.50 -15.06
CA ILE A 374 11.21 3.24 -16.07
C ILE A 374 10.64 2.24 -17.06
N GLU A 375 9.34 2.34 -17.29
CA GLU A 375 8.60 1.53 -18.26
C GLU A 375 7.70 2.45 -19.11
N LYS A 376 7.37 2.02 -20.34
CA LYS A 376 6.46 2.76 -21.20
C LYS A 376 5.08 2.81 -20.56
N LYS A 377 4.46 3.98 -20.54
CA LYS A 377 3.03 4.09 -20.22
C LYS A 377 2.24 3.47 -21.37
N VAL A 378 1.21 2.71 -21.01
CA VAL A 378 0.39 1.93 -21.93
C VAL A 378 -1.05 2.45 -21.96
N PRO A 379 -1.77 2.35 -23.10
CA PRO A 379 -3.13 2.83 -23.22
C PRO A 379 -4.16 1.91 -22.54
N GLY A 380 -5.36 2.46 -22.32
CA GLY A 380 -6.51 1.77 -21.77
C GLY A 380 -6.94 2.30 -20.40
N VAL A 381 -8.06 1.80 -19.90
CA VAL A 381 -8.67 2.21 -18.64
C VAL A 381 -8.72 1.02 -17.69
N ALA A 382 -8.22 1.21 -16.46
CA ALA A 382 -8.36 0.21 -15.41
C ALA A 382 -9.81 0.15 -14.89
N VAL A 383 -10.28 -1.06 -14.60
CA VAL A 383 -11.61 -1.32 -14.08
C VAL A 383 -11.50 -1.59 -12.57
N ASP A 384 -11.81 -0.59 -11.76
CA ASP A 384 -11.52 -0.56 -10.33
C ASP A 384 -12.76 -0.52 -9.41
N GLU A 385 -13.97 -0.42 -9.96
CA GLU A 385 -15.21 -0.31 -9.21
C GLU A 385 -16.35 -1.08 -9.86
N GLN A 386 -17.37 -1.42 -9.07
CA GLN A 386 -18.62 -2.00 -9.58
C GLN A 386 -19.28 -1.05 -10.60
N GLY A 387 -19.93 -1.62 -11.60
CA GLY A 387 -20.74 -0.89 -12.56
C GLY A 387 -20.82 -1.61 -13.91
N GLU A 388 -21.52 -1.00 -14.87
CA GLU A 388 -21.77 -1.60 -16.19
C GLU A 388 -20.46 -1.98 -16.91
N ILE A 389 -19.44 -1.13 -16.82
CA ILE A 389 -18.12 -1.40 -17.40
C ILE A 389 -17.49 -2.65 -16.78
N PHE A 390 -17.66 -2.84 -15.47
CA PHE A 390 -17.09 -3.98 -14.75
C PHE A 390 -17.70 -5.30 -15.21
N ASP A 391 -19.03 -5.36 -15.28
CA ASP A 391 -19.74 -6.57 -15.70
C ASP A 391 -19.49 -6.88 -17.18
N ARG A 392 -19.39 -5.86 -18.03
CA ARG A 392 -19.09 -6.03 -19.46
C ARG A 392 -17.64 -6.40 -19.73
N ALA A 393 -16.69 -5.90 -18.95
CA ALA A 393 -15.28 -6.21 -19.12
C ALA A 393 -14.93 -7.65 -18.72
N PHE A 394 -15.60 -8.19 -17.70
CA PHE A 394 -15.25 -9.48 -17.10
C PHE A 394 -15.17 -10.65 -18.10
N PRO A 395 -16.15 -10.87 -19.01
CA PRO A 395 -16.05 -11.92 -20.02
C PRO A 395 -14.82 -11.78 -20.93
N HIS A 396 -14.47 -10.56 -21.35
CA HIS A 396 -13.29 -10.33 -22.20
C HIS A 396 -11.96 -10.59 -21.46
N VAL A 397 -11.90 -10.24 -20.18
CA VAL A 397 -10.73 -10.53 -19.33
C VAL A 397 -10.61 -12.05 -19.07
N LEU A 398 -11.74 -12.73 -18.88
CA LEU A 398 -11.80 -14.18 -18.73
C LEU A 398 -11.34 -14.89 -20.01
N ASP A 399 -11.84 -14.49 -21.16
CA ASP A 399 -11.46 -15.07 -22.45
C ASP A 399 -9.97 -14.84 -22.74
N PHE A 400 -9.45 -13.66 -22.40
CA PHE A 400 -8.02 -13.37 -22.51
C PHE A 400 -7.17 -14.34 -21.69
N ILE A 401 -7.47 -14.53 -20.39
CA ILE A 401 -6.61 -15.36 -19.52
C ILE A 401 -6.68 -16.84 -19.90
N ILE A 402 -7.85 -17.31 -20.37
CA ILE A 402 -8.03 -18.66 -20.92
C ILE A 402 -7.16 -18.84 -22.16
N ASP A 403 -7.20 -17.90 -23.11
CA ASP A 403 -6.42 -17.96 -24.35
C ASP A 403 -4.91 -17.87 -24.09
N PHE A 404 -4.50 -16.93 -23.25
CA PHE A 404 -3.10 -16.68 -22.92
C PHE A 404 -2.43 -17.91 -22.26
N HIS A 405 -3.04 -18.45 -21.21
CA HIS A 405 -2.51 -19.63 -20.53
C HIS A 405 -2.70 -20.90 -21.36
N GLY A 406 -3.80 -21.01 -22.12
CA GLY A 406 -4.07 -22.12 -23.03
C GLY A 406 -3.01 -22.27 -24.13
N LYS A 407 -2.49 -21.15 -24.65
CA LYS A 407 -1.46 -21.12 -25.68
C LYS A 407 -0.03 -21.16 -25.12
N ILE A 408 0.19 -20.58 -23.95
CA ILE A 408 1.51 -20.52 -23.32
C ILE A 408 1.48 -21.27 -22.00
N ASN A 409 1.73 -22.57 -22.08
CA ASN A 409 1.98 -23.42 -20.93
C ASN A 409 3.06 -24.45 -21.24
N ARG A 410 3.66 -24.97 -20.16
CA ARG A 410 4.60 -26.06 -20.19
C ARG A 410 4.09 -27.17 -19.29
N ARG A 411 3.82 -28.33 -19.88
CA ARG A 411 3.42 -29.52 -19.13
C ARG A 411 4.63 -30.15 -18.45
N LEU A 412 4.56 -30.33 -17.14
CA LEU A 412 5.59 -30.99 -16.36
C LEU A 412 4.97 -32.01 -15.42
N LYS A 413 5.52 -33.23 -15.40
CA LYS A 413 5.17 -34.21 -14.38
C LYS A 413 5.74 -33.79 -13.03
N VAL A 414 4.91 -33.78 -12.00
CA VAL A 414 5.30 -33.40 -10.65
C VAL A 414 6.13 -34.53 -10.03
N GLY A 415 7.45 -34.36 -10.09
CA GLY A 415 8.40 -35.16 -9.32
C GLY A 415 8.79 -34.50 -7.99
N ASP A 416 9.68 -35.16 -7.25
CA ASP A 416 10.13 -34.70 -5.92
C ASP A 416 10.70 -33.28 -5.95
N PHE A 417 11.50 -32.95 -6.97
CA PHE A 417 12.13 -31.62 -7.08
C PHE A 417 11.11 -30.48 -7.24
N LEU A 418 10.13 -30.63 -8.15
CA LEU A 418 9.10 -29.60 -8.32
C LEU A 418 8.25 -29.49 -7.05
N MET A 419 7.93 -30.62 -6.41
CA MET A 419 7.17 -30.62 -5.17
C MET A 419 7.92 -29.89 -4.05
N GLU A 420 9.19 -30.21 -3.83
CA GLU A 420 10.03 -29.56 -2.82
C GLU A 420 10.13 -28.05 -3.06
N LYS A 421 10.29 -27.63 -4.33
CA LYS A 421 10.27 -26.21 -4.72
C LYS A 421 8.96 -25.53 -4.31
N LEU A 422 7.81 -26.15 -4.59
CA LEU A 422 6.50 -25.61 -4.23
C LEU A 422 6.32 -25.53 -2.71
N LEU A 423 6.59 -26.63 -2.00
CA LEU A 423 6.43 -26.69 -0.55
C LEU A 423 7.34 -25.66 0.13
N THR A 424 8.60 -25.57 -0.26
CA THR A 424 9.54 -24.56 0.26
C THR A 424 9.02 -23.14 0.03
N ALA A 425 8.52 -22.84 -1.17
CA ALA A 425 8.08 -21.49 -1.54
C ALA A 425 6.83 -21.01 -0.76
N TYR A 426 5.96 -21.93 -0.33
CA TYR A 426 4.66 -21.61 0.26
C TYR A 426 4.53 -21.98 1.74
N PHE A 427 5.23 -22.99 2.23
CA PHE A 427 5.11 -23.47 3.62
C PHE A 427 6.15 -22.86 4.55
N GLU A 428 7.40 -22.65 4.11
CA GLU A 428 8.44 -22.06 4.97
C GLU A 428 8.03 -20.69 5.53
N PRO A 429 7.46 -19.75 4.74
CA PRO A 429 7.00 -18.47 5.29
C PRO A 429 5.86 -18.59 6.30
N LEU A 430 5.17 -19.74 6.37
CA LEU A 430 4.11 -20.01 7.34
C LEU A 430 4.63 -20.63 8.62
N LYS A 431 5.68 -21.45 8.54
CA LYS A 431 6.38 -21.99 9.73
C LYS A 431 6.88 -20.85 10.62
N ASP A 432 7.37 -19.76 10.01
CA ASP A 432 7.76 -18.54 10.74
C ASP A 432 6.59 -17.83 11.44
N ILE A 433 5.38 -17.93 10.89
CA ILE A 433 4.17 -17.31 11.44
C ILE A 433 3.56 -18.21 12.53
N LEU A 434 3.68 -19.52 12.38
CA LEU A 434 3.03 -20.54 13.19
C LEU A 434 4.05 -21.22 14.11
N SER A 435 4.24 -20.71 15.33
CA SER A 435 5.01 -21.40 16.37
C SER A 435 4.14 -22.37 17.19
N GLY A 436 4.61 -23.60 17.43
CA GLY A 436 4.02 -24.53 18.40
C GLY A 436 2.92 -25.44 17.83
N ALA A 437 1.77 -25.54 18.51
CA ALA A 437 0.71 -26.56 18.35
C ALA A 437 0.03 -26.64 16.95
N CYS A 438 0.42 -25.80 16.00
CA CYS A 438 -0.12 -25.78 14.64
C CYS A 438 0.79 -26.48 13.63
N SER A 439 2.01 -26.90 14.03
CA SER A 439 2.96 -27.60 13.15
C SER A 439 2.37 -28.88 12.58
N GLU A 440 1.73 -29.70 13.42
CA GLU A 440 1.13 -30.97 12.99
C GLU A 440 0.04 -30.78 11.93
N GLN A 441 -0.79 -29.74 12.06
CA GLN A 441 -1.83 -29.42 11.07
C GLN A 441 -1.25 -28.94 9.74
N LEU A 442 -0.12 -28.22 9.80
CA LEU A 442 0.57 -27.73 8.62
C LEU A 442 1.30 -28.88 7.90
N GLU A 443 1.99 -29.74 8.64
CA GLU A 443 2.67 -30.94 8.13
C GLU A 443 1.68 -31.94 7.52
N ALA A 444 0.51 -32.14 8.15
CA ALA A 444 -0.55 -32.99 7.62
C ALA A 444 -1.08 -32.45 6.29
N LEU A 445 -1.28 -31.13 6.17
CA LEU A 445 -1.69 -30.50 4.92
C LEU A 445 -0.60 -30.60 3.85
N GLU A 446 0.67 -30.39 4.23
CA GLU A 446 1.84 -30.55 3.34
C GLU A 446 1.89 -31.96 2.74
N CYS A 447 1.77 -32.99 3.58
CA CYS A 447 1.74 -34.39 3.16
C CYS A 447 0.55 -34.67 2.23
N CYS A 448 -0.63 -34.13 2.56
CA CYS A 448 -1.84 -34.27 1.77
C CYS A 448 -1.69 -33.65 0.36
N LEU A 449 -1.14 -32.43 0.26
CA LEU A 449 -0.87 -31.79 -1.03
C LEU A 449 0.19 -32.55 -1.83
N LYS A 450 1.23 -33.07 -1.16
CA LYS A 450 2.26 -33.90 -1.80
C LYS A 450 1.63 -35.15 -2.43
N GLY A 451 0.82 -35.89 -1.69
CA GLY A 451 0.10 -37.06 -2.22
C GLY A 451 -0.88 -36.70 -3.33
N GLY A 452 -1.55 -35.55 -3.22
CA GLY A 452 -2.52 -35.07 -4.19
C GLY A 452 -1.94 -34.62 -5.53
N LEU A 453 -0.65 -34.26 -5.60
CA LEU A 453 -0.03 -33.72 -6.82
C LEU A 453 1.09 -34.59 -7.39
N THR A 454 1.77 -35.41 -6.57
CA THR A 454 2.93 -36.21 -7.03
C THR A 454 2.51 -37.16 -8.16
N GLY A 455 3.32 -37.19 -9.22
CA GLY A 455 3.07 -38.02 -10.39
C GLY A 455 2.04 -37.48 -11.38
N ARG A 456 1.29 -36.43 -11.03
CA ARG A 456 0.37 -35.75 -11.96
C ARG A 456 1.13 -34.85 -12.93
N GLU A 457 0.50 -34.52 -14.04
CA GLU A 457 1.00 -33.53 -14.98
C GLU A 457 0.40 -32.15 -14.67
N LEU A 458 1.26 -31.16 -14.45
CA LEU A 458 0.85 -29.77 -14.26
C LEU A 458 1.14 -28.95 -15.53
N PRO A 459 0.12 -28.29 -16.12
CA PRO A 459 0.35 -27.28 -17.14
C PRO A 459 0.81 -25.99 -16.45
N LEU A 460 2.12 -25.85 -16.24
CA LEU A 460 2.71 -24.64 -15.68
C LEU A 460 2.51 -23.48 -16.67
N VAL A 461 2.11 -22.32 -16.15
CA VAL A 461 1.74 -21.14 -16.94
C VAL A 461 2.63 -19.96 -16.58
N ILE A 462 2.68 -18.95 -17.45
CA ILE A 462 3.23 -17.64 -17.05
C ILE A 462 2.20 -16.94 -16.18
N GLN A 463 2.25 -17.22 -14.89
CA GLN A 463 1.35 -16.69 -13.88
C GLN A 463 1.62 -15.20 -13.69
N HIS A 464 0.57 -14.38 -13.61
CA HIS A 464 0.63 -12.97 -13.24
C HIS A 464 0.73 -12.78 -11.71
N GLY A 465 0.01 -13.57 -10.92
CA GLY A 465 0.12 -13.66 -9.46
C GLY A 465 -0.70 -12.63 -8.67
N ASP A 466 -1.10 -11.53 -9.29
CA ASP A 466 -2.14 -10.59 -8.81
C ASP A 466 -3.19 -10.30 -9.90
N PHE A 467 -3.62 -11.32 -10.67
CA PHE A 467 -4.54 -11.11 -11.80
C PHE A 467 -5.97 -10.76 -11.38
N LYS A 468 -6.39 -9.53 -11.65
CA LYS A 468 -7.70 -8.97 -11.31
C LYS A 468 -8.02 -7.82 -12.26
N LEU A 469 -9.29 -7.43 -12.36
CA LEU A 469 -9.72 -6.36 -13.28
C LEU A 469 -8.99 -5.02 -13.08
N GLU A 470 -8.56 -4.70 -11.87
CA GLU A 470 -7.80 -3.47 -11.56
C GLU A 470 -6.43 -3.42 -12.28
N ASN A 471 -5.86 -4.58 -12.63
CA ASN A 471 -4.57 -4.72 -13.29
C ASN A 471 -4.70 -4.95 -14.80
N VAL A 472 -5.94 -4.94 -15.33
CA VAL A 472 -6.24 -5.12 -16.74
C VAL A 472 -6.80 -3.81 -17.30
N LEU A 473 -6.10 -3.25 -18.28
CA LEU A 473 -6.50 -2.04 -18.99
C LEU A 473 -7.32 -2.42 -20.22
N ILE A 474 -8.55 -1.93 -20.27
CA ILE A 474 -9.49 -2.22 -21.37
C ILE A 474 -9.67 -1.01 -22.28
N ASP A 475 -10.18 -1.26 -23.49
CA ASP A 475 -10.81 -0.23 -24.31
C ASP A 475 -12.20 0.12 -23.73
N PRO A 476 -12.48 1.38 -23.37
CA PRO A 476 -13.78 1.75 -22.82
C PRO A 476 -14.95 1.59 -23.80
N ASN A 477 -14.70 1.50 -25.11
CA ASN A 477 -15.75 1.37 -26.12
C ASN A 477 -16.09 -0.08 -26.46
N GLY A 478 -15.05 -0.91 -26.65
CA GLY A 478 -15.21 -2.33 -27.03
C GLY A 478 -14.94 -3.35 -25.92
N PHE A 479 -14.53 -2.90 -24.73
CA PHE A 479 -14.16 -3.73 -23.56
C PHE A 479 -13.04 -4.75 -23.79
N SER A 480 -12.43 -4.77 -24.98
CA SER A 480 -11.28 -5.61 -25.30
C SER A 480 -10.10 -5.30 -24.38
N VAL A 481 -9.39 -6.33 -23.93
CA VAL A 481 -8.15 -6.16 -23.18
C VAL A 481 -7.11 -5.48 -24.07
N LYS A 482 -6.56 -4.36 -23.60
CA LYS A 482 -5.49 -3.62 -24.28
C LYS A 482 -4.14 -3.89 -23.65
N ASN A 483 -4.05 -3.82 -22.33
CA ASN A 483 -2.79 -4.03 -21.62
C ASN A 483 -2.98 -4.66 -20.24
N ILE A 484 -1.92 -5.26 -19.71
CA ILE A 484 -1.85 -5.85 -18.38
C ILE A 484 -0.62 -5.29 -17.66
N ILE A 485 -0.83 -4.82 -16.44
CA ILE A 485 0.18 -4.14 -15.63
C ILE A 485 0.36 -4.85 -14.29
N ASP A 486 1.43 -4.51 -13.58
CA ASP A 486 1.72 -5.00 -12.22
C ASP A 486 2.15 -6.49 -12.14
N TRP A 487 3.14 -6.85 -12.97
CA TRP A 487 3.74 -8.19 -13.05
C TRP A 487 4.81 -8.44 -11.97
N ASP A 488 4.70 -7.85 -10.78
CA ASP A 488 5.73 -7.99 -9.74
C ASP A 488 5.59 -9.25 -8.87
N LEU A 489 4.48 -9.97 -9.00
CA LEU A 489 4.21 -11.27 -8.36
C LEU A 489 4.14 -12.41 -9.37
N SER A 490 4.61 -12.18 -10.59
CA SER A 490 4.52 -13.14 -11.68
C SER A 490 5.50 -14.30 -11.52
N GLU A 491 5.21 -15.44 -12.15
CA GLU A 491 6.11 -16.58 -12.19
C GLU A 491 6.13 -17.16 -13.60
N GLU A 492 7.31 -17.38 -14.19
CA GLU A 492 7.44 -17.94 -15.54
C GLU A 492 6.90 -19.38 -15.62
N GLU A 493 7.08 -20.13 -14.54
CA GLU A 493 6.59 -21.50 -14.35
C GLU A 493 5.62 -21.57 -13.16
N GLY A 494 4.61 -20.69 -13.18
CA GLY A 494 3.62 -20.58 -12.12
C GLY A 494 2.56 -21.68 -12.17
N LEU A 495 1.87 -21.85 -11.05
CA LEU A 495 0.81 -22.85 -10.93
C LEU A 495 -0.44 -22.42 -11.73
N PRO A 496 -1.11 -23.36 -12.42
CA PRO A 496 -2.37 -23.05 -13.07
C PRO A 496 -3.46 -22.76 -12.02
N PHE A 497 -4.59 -22.24 -12.48
CA PHE A 497 -5.77 -21.90 -11.66
C PHE A 497 -5.60 -20.71 -10.69
N LEU A 498 -4.40 -20.36 -10.24
CA LEU A 498 -4.20 -19.27 -9.26
C LEU A 498 -4.73 -17.93 -9.76
N ASP A 499 -4.44 -17.53 -10.99
CA ASP A 499 -4.90 -16.25 -11.55
C ASP A 499 -6.40 -16.23 -11.84
N ILE A 500 -6.99 -17.33 -12.33
CA ILE A 500 -8.43 -17.40 -12.56
C ILE A 500 -9.20 -17.42 -11.24
N ILE A 501 -8.76 -18.19 -10.24
CA ILE A 501 -9.34 -18.14 -8.89
C ILE A 501 -9.19 -16.72 -8.34
N HIS A 502 -8.05 -16.06 -8.58
CA HIS A 502 -7.90 -14.69 -8.12
C HIS A 502 -8.88 -13.73 -8.80
N LEU A 503 -9.06 -13.85 -10.12
CA LEU A 503 -10.01 -13.04 -10.87
C LEU A 503 -11.43 -13.20 -10.32
N LEU A 504 -11.90 -14.44 -10.12
CA LEU A 504 -13.24 -14.75 -9.60
C LEU A 504 -13.44 -14.23 -8.18
N THR A 505 -12.48 -14.47 -7.29
CA THR A 505 -12.55 -14.00 -5.91
C THR A 505 -12.48 -12.47 -5.81
N SER A 506 -11.67 -11.82 -6.66
CA SER A 506 -11.62 -10.36 -6.75
C SER A 506 -12.94 -9.77 -7.25
N ARG A 507 -13.63 -10.49 -8.15
CA ARG A 507 -14.97 -10.15 -8.64
C ARG A 507 -16.03 -10.27 -7.55
N ARG A 508 -16.01 -11.30 -6.72
CA ARG A 508 -16.93 -11.40 -5.57
C ARG A 508 -16.67 -10.31 -4.54
N ARG A 509 -15.40 -10.07 -4.19
CA ARG A 509 -15.00 -8.95 -3.32
C ARG A 509 -15.54 -7.62 -3.85
N VAL A 510 -15.39 -7.47 -5.17
CA VAL A 510 -16.11 -6.59 -6.10
C VAL A 510 -17.53 -6.29 -5.67
N LEU A 511 -18.40 -7.24 -6.05
CA LEU A 511 -19.86 -7.21 -6.09
C LEU A 511 -20.52 -7.33 -4.72
N GLU A 512 -19.96 -8.15 -3.83
CA GLU A 512 -20.57 -8.49 -2.53
C GLU A 512 -20.04 -7.59 -1.39
N SER A 513 -19.03 -6.74 -1.65
CA SER A 513 -18.34 -5.95 -0.62
C SER A 513 -17.80 -6.80 0.55
N ARG A 514 -17.48 -8.06 0.29
CA ARG A 514 -16.93 -9.00 1.28
C ARG A 514 -15.43 -8.88 1.38
N LYS A 515 -14.86 -9.34 2.50
CA LYS A 515 -13.41 -9.48 2.61
C LYS A 515 -12.94 -10.70 1.83
N LEU A 516 -11.68 -10.67 1.40
CA LEU A 516 -11.13 -11.74 0.57
C LEU A 516 -10.93 -13.03 1.36
N GLU A 517 -10.59 -12.92 2.65
CA GLU A 517 -10.47 -14.02 3.59
C GLU A 517 -11.78 -14.81 3.75
N ASP A 518 -12.92 -14.11 3.86
CA ASP A 518 -14.23 -14.74 3.98
C ASP A 518 -14.56 -15.54 2.71
N ILE A 519 -14.23 -14.99 1.54
CA ILE A 519 -14.42 -15.66 0.24
C ILE A 519 -13.52 -16.90 0.14
N ILE A 520 -12.28 -16.83 0.63
CA ILE A 520 -11.37 -17.97 0.63
C ILE A 520 -11.94 -19.12 1.47
N ILE A 521 -12.43 -18.80 2.68
CA ILE A 521 -12.97 -19.78 3.63
C ILE A 521 -14.29 -20.38 3.13
N ASP A 522 -15.21 -19.53 2.66
CA ASP A 522 -16.56 -20.00 2.35
C ASP A 522 -16.67 -20.62 0.96
N ILE A 523 -15.81 -20.22 0.02
CA ILE A 523 -15.98 -20.54 -1.40
C ILE A 523 -14.77 -21.27 -1.94
N VAL A 524 -13.57 -20.69 -1.83
CA VAL A 524 -12.40 -21.23 -2.54
C VAL A 524 -11.94 -22.56 -1.97
N ILE A 525 -11.72 -22.65 -0.66
CA ILE A 525 -11.26 -23.88 -0.02
C ILE A 525 -12.32 -25.00 -0.13
N PRO A 526 -13.63 -24.74 0.08
CA PRO A 526 -14.68 -25.74 -0.12
C PRO A 526 -15.04 -26.04 -1.58
N LEU A 527 -14.50 -25.27 -2.54
CA LEU A 527 -14.87 -25.31 -3.96
C LEU A 527 -16.36 -24.98 -4.24
N ASP A 528 -16.99 -24.15 -3.40
CA ASP A 528 -18.41 -23.76 -3.52
C ASP A 528 -18.65 -22.59 -4.50
N PHE A 529 -17.99 -22.66 -5.67
CA PHE A 529 -18.14 -21.69 -6.75
C PHE A 529 -19.56 -21.71 -7.31
N ASP A 530 -20.12 -20.58 -7.73
CA ASP A 530 -21.46 -20.56 -8.35
C ASP A 530 -21.46 -21.15 -9.78
N ALA A 531 -22.62 -21.20 -10.43
CA ALA A 531 -22.75 -21.77 -11.78
C ALA A 531 -21.88 -21.05 -12.82
N VAL A 532 -21.78 -19.72 -12.76
CA VAL A 532 -21.00 -18.92 -13.72
C VAL A 532 -19.50 -19.14 -13.48
N GLU A 533 -19.10 -19.16 -12.22
CA GLU A 533 -17.71 -19.40 -11.83
C GLU A 533 -17.26 -20.82 -12.16
N ARG A 534 -18.10 -21.83 -11.91
CA ARG A 534 -17.84 -23.21 -12.33
C ARG A 534 -17.69 -23.33 -13.83
N GLN A 535 -18.53 -22.63 -14.61
CA GLN A 535 -18.40 -22.61 -16.06
C GLN A 535 -17.06 -21.98 -16.49
N ALA A 536 -16.65 -20.87 -15.87
CA ALA A 536 -15.37 -20.23 -16.14
C ALA A 536 -14.18 -21.17 -15.82
N ILE A 537 -14.22 -21.86 -14.68
CA ILE A 537 -13.21 -22.84 -14.26
C ILE A 537 -13.15 -24.02 -15.24
N CYS A 538 -14.30 -24.57 -15.64
CA CYS A 538 -14.36 -25.65 -16.63
C CYS A 538 -13.75 -25.22 -17.97
N ARG A 539 -14.14 -24.05 -18.50
CA ARG A 539 -13.56 -23.52 -19.76
C ARG A 539 -12.04 -23.35 -19.66
N TYR A 540 -11.55 -22.83 -18.54
CA TYR A 540 -10.12 -22.65 -18.30
C TYR A 540 -9.38 -24.00 -18.19
N ARG A 541 -9.94 -24.97 -17.45
CA ARG A 541 -9.40 -26.34 -17.36
C ARG A 541 -9.31 -26.99 -18.73
N ASP A 542 -10.37 -26.91 -19.52
CA ASP A 542 -10.46 -27.56 -20.83
C ASP A 542 -9.45 -26.96 -21.81
N ALA A 543 -9.28 -25.63 -21.80
CA ALA A 543 -8.26 -24.94 -22.59
C ALA A 543 -6.83 -25.35 -22.23
N LEU A 544 -6.57 -25.67 -20.96
CA LEU A 544 -5.29 -26.22 -20.52
C LEU A 544 -5.20 -27.74 -20.66
N SER A 545 -6.27 -28.42 -21.06
CA SER A 545 -6.47 -29.88 -20.93
C SER A 545 -5.88 -30.40 -19.61
N ALA A 546 -6.25 -29.72 -18.52
CA ALA A 546 -5.79 -30.00 -17.17
C ALA A 546 -6.64 -31.08 -16.52
N ASP A 547 -6.02 -31.90 -15.68
CA ASP A 547 -6.70 -32.90 -14.87
C ASP A 547 -7.71 -32.20 -13.91
N PRO A 548 -9.01 -32.59 -13.92
CA PRO A 548 -10.02 -32.04 -13.03
C PRO A 548 -9.68 -32.11 -11.54
N GLU A 549 -8.91 -33.13 -11.14
CA GLU A 549 -8.53 -33.34 -9.74
C GLU A 549 -7.49 -32.31 -9.24
N LEU A 550 -6.90 -31.51 -10.14
CA LEU A 550 -5.96 -30.45 -9.76
C LEU A 550 -6.62 -29.25 -9.07
N LEU A 551 -7.93 -29.03 -9.27
CA LEU A 551 -8.59 -27.83 -8.74
C LEU A 551 -8.55 -27.78 -7.21
N ALA A 552 -8.76 -28.92 -6.55
CA ALA A 552 -8.73 -29.05 -5.09
C ALA A 552 -7.37 -28.65 -4.46
N PRO A 553 -6.23 -29.29 -4.81
CA PRO A 553 -4.94 -28.89 -4.26
C PRO A 553 -4.56 -27.46 -4.65
N LEU A 554 -4.91 -27.01 -5.86
CA LEU A 554 -4.57 -25.66 -6.32
C LEU A 554 -5.41 -24.56 -5.68
N SER A 555 -6.61 -24.85 -5.17
CA SER A 555 -7.38 -23.89 -4.35
C SER A 555 -6.69 -23.64 -3.00
N VAL A 556 -6.07 -24.67 -2.42
CA VAL A 556 -5.23 -24.55 -1.22
C VAL A 556 -3.97 -23.75 -1.54
N PHE A 557 -3.27 -24.05 -2.65
CA PHE A 557 -2.13 -23.24 -3.09
C PHE A 557 -2.51 -21.78 -3.37
N TYR A 558 -3.71 -21.49 -3.87
CA TYR A 558 -4.18 -20.12 -4.00
C TYR A 558 -4.28 -19.40 -2.64
N TRP A 559 -4.82 -20.07 -1.61
CA TRP A 559 -4.82 -19.51 -0.25
C TRP A 559 -3.39 -19.31 0.27
N LEU A 560 -2.50 -20.30 0.12
CA LEU A 560 -1.09 -20.19 0.51
C LEU A 560 -0.38 -19.03 -0.22
N HIS A 561 -0.63 -18.86 -1.52
CA HIS A 561 -0.13 -17.74 -2.31
C HIS A 561 -0.65 -16.40 -1.80
N HIS A 562 -1.94 -16.33 -1.45
CA HIS A 562 -2.53 -15.13 -0.88
C HIS A 562 -1.81 -14.70 0.40
N ILE A 563 -1.58 -15.61 1.36
CA ILE A 563 -0.97 -15.28 2.65
C ILE A 563 0.55 -15.06 2.58
N THR A 564 1.26 -15.82 1.74
CA THR A 564 2.73 -15.75 1.68
C THR A 564 3.23 -14.65 0.75
N LYS A 565 2.64 -14.53 -0.45
CA LYS A 565 3.09 -13.59 -1.49
C LYS A 565 2.32 -12.27 -1.49
N ARG A 566 1.01 -12.30 -1.22
CA ARG A 566 0.13 -11.12 -1.41
C ARG A 566 -0.15 -10.33 -0.15
N VAL A 567 -0.25 -10.95 1.03
CA VAL A 567 -0.45 -10.20 2.28
C VAL A 567 0.76 -9.30 2.54
N ARG A 568 0.52 -7.99 2.41
CA ARG A 568 1.53 -6.95 2.17
C ARG A 568 2.26 -6.45 3.42
N CYS A 569 1.81 -6.83 4.62
CA CYS A 569 2.28 -6.20 5.85
C CYS A 569 2.80 -7.24 6.83
N SER A 570 4.13 -7.32 6.99
CA SER A 570 4.76 -8.09 8.07
C SER A 570 4.16 -7.72 9.43
N LEU A 571 3.84 -6.44 9.65
CA LEU A 571 3.25 -5.99 10.91
C LEU A 571 1.82 -6.49 11.14
N THR A 572 0.99 -6.75 10.12
CA THR A 572 -0.34 -7.35 10.39
C THR A 572 -0.24 -8.84 10.71
N LYS A 573 0.83 -9.49 10.23
CA LYS A 573 1.12 -10.91 10.48
C LYS A 573 1.51 -11.20 11.93
N ILE A 574 1.73 -10.18 12.76
CA ILE A 574 2.00 -10.33 14.19
C ILE A 574 0.72 -10.29 15.04
N HIS A 575 -0.42 -9.94 14.44
CA HIS A 575 -1.66 -9.74 15.19
C HIS A 575 -2.45 -11.05 15.34
N PRO A 576 -2.79 -11.50 16.55
CA PRO A 576 -3.45 -12.79 16.78
C PRO A 576 -4.77 -12.98 16.01
N GLU A 577 -5.67 -11.99 16.05
CA GLU A 577 -6.95 -12.04 15.31
C GLU A 577 -6.73 -12.15 13.78
N TRP A 578 -5.67 -11.53 13.25
CA TRP A 578 -5.37 -11.63 11.82
C TRP A 578 -4.88 -13.04 11.48
N ILE A 579 -3.97 -13.60 12.29
CA ILE A 579 -3.47 -14.97 12.14
C ILE A 579 -4.63 -15.98 12.23
N GLU A 580 -5.52 -15.80 13.20
CA GLU A 580 -6.66 -16.68 13.40
C GLU A 580 -7.58 -16.70 12.17
N ASN A 581 -7.90 -15.52 11.62
CA ASN A 581 -8.84 -15.39 10.50
C ASN A 581 -8.22 -15.73 9.14
N ASN A 582 -6.92 -15.47 8.94
CA ASN A 582 -6.28 -15.60 7.62
C ASN A 582 -5.41 -16.85 7.47
N VAL A 583 -4.98 -17.45 8.59
CA VAL A 583 -4.11 -18.62 8.59
C VAL A 583 -4.78 -19.81 9.28
N MET A 584 -5.15 -19.67 10.55
CA MET A 584 -5.62 -20.81 11.34
C MET A 584 -6.98 -21.35 10.89
N THR A 585 -7.96 -20.47 10.71
CA THR A 585 -9.31 -20.87 10.26
C THR A 585 -9.26 -21.57 8.89
N PRO A 586 -8.63 -20.99 7.85
CA PRO A 586 -8.42 -21.68 6.58
C PRO A 586 -7.64 -23.00 6.70
N LEU A 587 -6.59 -23.05 7.53
CA LEU A 587 -5.80 -24.27 7.75
C LEU A 587 -6.65 -25.40 8.35
N ARG A 588 -7.44 -25.10 9.39
CA ARG A 588 -8.33 -26.09 10.02
C ARG A 588 -9.41 -26.56 9.04
N LEU A 589 -9.97 -25.64 8.25
CA LEU A 589 -10.97 -25.98 7.24
C LEU A 589 -10.38 -26.88 6.15
N ALA A 590 -9.21 -26.51 5.59
CA ALA A 590 -8.51 -27.30 4.59
C ALA A 590 -8.21 -28.72 5.11
N ASN A 591 -7.66 -28.85 6.32
CA ASN A 591 -7.46 -30.15 6.96
C ASN A 591 -8.78 -30.94 7.11
N SER A 592 -9.87 -30.29 7.51
CA SER A 592 -11.16 -30.95 7.73
C SER A 592 -11.78 -31.47 6.43
N LEU A 593 -11.59 -30.79 5.30
CA LEU A 593 -12.13 -31.18 4.01
C LEU A 593 -11.23 -32.18 3.29
N TYR A 594 -9.94 -31.90 3.22
CA TYR A 594 -9.03 -32.65 2.36
C TYR A 594 -8.48 -33.92 3.02
N ILE A 595 -8.25 -33.89 4.34
CA ILE A 595 -7.73 -35.05 5.07
C ILE A 595 -8.87 -35.92 5.61
N LYS A 596 -9.86 -35.33 6.28
CA LYS A 596 -10.90 -36.12 6.96
C LYS A 596 -12.00 -36.66 6.03
N ARG A 597 -12.24 -36.02 4.87
CA ARG A 597 -13.29 -36.45 3.92
C ARG A 597 -12.75 -37.18 2.69
N GLY A 598 -11.45 -37.46 2.63
CA GLY A 598 -10.85 -38.25 1.54
C GLY A 598 -11.00 -37.62 0.15
N MET A 599 -11.03 -36.28 0.06
CA MET A 599 -11.09 -35.60 -1.25
C MET A 599 -9.81 -35.80 -2.09
N PHE A 600 -8.78 -36.41 -1.52
CA PHE A 600 -7.69 -37.04 -2.25
C PHE A 600 -7.84 -38.56 -2.12
N PRO A 601 -7.84 -39.33 -3.23
CA PRO A 601 -7.93 -40.78 -3.14
C PRO A 601 -6.80 -41.34 -2.27
N GLU A 602 -7.13 -42.27 -1.37
CA GLU A 602 -6.24 -42.95 -0.41
C GLU A 602 -5.13 -43.83 -1.04
N THR A 603 -4.84 -43.69 -2.33
CA THR A 603 -3.83 -44.50 -3.01
C THR A 603 -2.43 -43.90 -2.89
N ALA A 604 -1.90 -43.81 -1.67
CA ALA A 604 -0.49 -43.63 -1.37
C ALA A 604 -0.17 -43.97 0.10
N ARG A 605 -0.46 -45.21 0.53
CA ARG A 605 0.20 -45.84 1.68
C ARG A 605 0.83 -47.14 1.25
#